data_AF-A0A9N9G3L3-F1
#
_entry.id   AF-A0A9N9G3L3-F1
#
_cell.length_a   1.000
_cell.length_b   1.000
_cell.length_c   1.000
_cell.angle_alpha   90.00
_cell.angle_beta   90.00
_cell.angle_gamma   90.00
#
_symmetry.space_group_name_H-M   'P 1'
#
loop_
_entity.id
_entity.type
_entity.pdbx_description
1 polymer ?
#
loop_
_entity_poly.entity_id
_entity_poly.type
_entity_poly.pdbx_seq_one_letter_code
_entity_poly.pdbx_strand_id
1 'polypeptide(L)'
;MSINNDTLTIIAFSTLNIQNLKNIKKIHIDTTYKTTKGHFELYRIIGEYQGTGFALDYLILDIIRINGELELSKSEILTQFLLKFQILGLSPDFIFTDKDFTLINAIKNVWPNKGIQLCLWHLKKAILTKMKSNKQQ
;
A
#
# COMPACT_ATOMS: atom_id res chain seq x y z
N MET A 1 2.68 -12.40 9.30
CA MET A 1 3.78 -11.78 10.08
C MET A 1 3.10 -10.92 11.13
N SER A 2 3.45 -11.08 12.40
CA SER A 2 2.91 -10.25 13.49
C SER A 2 4.08 -9.76 14.32
N ILE A 3 4.20 -8.45 14.48
CA ILE A 3 5.17 -7.80 15.39
C ILE A 3 4.33 -6.91 16.31
N ASN A 4 4.54 -7.01 17.61
CA ASN A 4 3.84 -6.19 18.58
C ASN A 4 4.78 -5.82 19.73
N ASN A 5 5.16 -4.56 19.79
CA ASN A 5 5.92 -3.92 20.86
C ASN A 5 5.19 -2.63 21.29
N ASP A 6 5.58 -2.02 22.40
CA ASP A 6 4.92 -0.84 22.99
C ASP A 6 4.76 0.35 22.03
N THR A 7 5.56 0.43 20.97
CA THR A 7 5.59 1.52 19.97
C THR A 7 5.09 1.11 18.58
N LEU A 8 4.86 -0.18 18.33
CA LEU A 8 4.64 -0.69 16.98
C LEU A 8 3.80 -1.96 16.99
N THR A 9 2.64 -1.90 16.32
CA THR A 9 1.85 -3.10 15.97
C THR A 9 1.82 -3.26 14.46
N ILE A 10 2.25 -4.43 13.99
CA ILE A 10 2.19 -4.83 12.58
C ILE A 10 1.50 -6.17 12.50
N ILE A 11 0.38 -6.25 11.77
CA ILE A 11 -0.33 -7.50 11.51
C ILE A 11 -0.52 -7.63 10.00
N ALA A 12 0.12 -8.63 9.39
CA ALA A 12 -0.02 -8.92 7.97
C ALA A 12 -0.76 -10.24 7.72
N PHE A 13 -1.73 -10.21 6.80
CA PHE A 13 -2.59 -11.31 6.41
C PHE A 13 -2.54 -11.55 4.91
N SER A 14 -1.94 -12.69 4.50
CA SER A 14 -1.88 -13.14 3.12
C SER A 14 -3.10 -13.98 2.76
N THR A 15 -3.64 -13.79 1.56
CA THR A 15 -4.69 -14.67 1.01
C THR A 15 -4.07 -15.90 0.32
N LEU A 16 -4.91 -16.91 0.03
CA LEU A 16 -4.49 -18.11 -0.71
C LEU A 16 -4.01 -17.83 -2.15
N ASN A 17 -4.38 -16.68 -2.72
CA ASN A 17 -4.03 -16.30 -4.10
C ASN A 17 -2.54 -15.95 -4.29
N ILE A 18 -1.75 -15.94 -3.21
CA ILE A 18 -0.32 -15.67 -3.22
C ILE A 18 0.52 -16.73 -3.97
N GLN A 19 -0.08 -17.84 -4.39
CA GLN A 19 0.64 -18.91 -5.09
C GLN A 19 0.84 -18.62 -6.60
N ASN A 20 0.04 -17.72 -7.19
CA ASN A 20 0.05 -17.44 -8.63
C ASN A 20 0.64 -16.05 -9.00
N LEU A 21 1.51 -15.50 -8.15
CA LEU A 21 2.02 -14.13 -8.29
C LEU A 21 2.76 -13.86 -9.61
N LYS A 22 3.42 -14.87 -10.20
CA LYS A 22 4.21 -14.70 -11.44
C LYS A 22 3.38 -14.21 -12.63
N ASN A 23 2.09 -14.53 -12.65
CA ASN A 23 1.17 -14.16 -13.72
C ASN A 23 0.53 -12.79 -13.52
N ILE A 24 0.73 -12.17 -12.35
CA ILE A 24 0.14 -10.88 -12.01
C ILE A 24 1.05 -9.77 -12.51
N LYS A 25 0.61 -9.08 -13.57
CA LYS A 25 1.37 -7.99 -14.21
C LYS A 25 0.94 -6.60 -13.77
N LYS A 26 -0.17 -6.49 -13.05
CA LYS A 26 -0.64 -5.23 -12.51
C LYS A 26 -1.09 -5.42 -11.08
N ILE A 27 -0.70 -4.50 -10.22
CA ILE A 27 -1.15 -4.47 -8.83
C ILE A 27 -1.68 -3.09 -8.46
N HIS A 28 -2.64 -3.09 -7.55
CA HIS A 28 -3.21 -1.90 -6.95
C HIS A 28 -2.90 -1.97 -5.46
N ILE A 29 -2.27 -0.93 -4.93
CA ILE A 29 -1.99 -0.80 -3.51
C ILE A 29 -2.78 0.39 -3.00
N ASP A 30 -3.61 0.15 -1.99
CA ASP A 30 -4.46 1.18 -1.43
C ASP A 30 -4.29 1.26 0.08
N THR A 31 -4.46 2.47 0.61
CA THR A 31 -4.30 2.77 2.03
C THR A 31 -5.58 3.38 2.56
N THR A 32 -6.02 2.90 3.73
CA THR A 32 -7.15 3.48 4.44
C THR A 32 -6.71 3.93 5.82
N TYR A 33 -6.95 5.20 6.11
CA TYR A 33 -6.62 5.85 7.37
C TYR A 33 -7.90 6.42 8.01
N LYS A 34 -7.90 6.55 9.33
CA LYS A 34 -9.00 7.17 10.12
C LYS A 34 -10.38 6.52 9.91
N THR A 35 -10.43 5.22 9.62
CA THR A 35 -11.67 4.46 9.45
C THR A 35 -12.17 3.80 10.74
N THR A 36 -11.32 3.70 11.76
CA THR A 36 -11.62 3.12 13.08
C THR A 36 -11.25 4.08 14.22
N LYS A 37 -11.79 3.84 15.42
CA LYS A 37 -11.34 4.52 16.65
C LYS A 37 -9.93 3.99 16.99
N GLY A 38 -8.88 4.67 16.51
CA GLY A 38 -7.48 4.31 16.76
C GLY A 38 -6.52 4.96 15.76
N HIS A 39 -5.24 4.63 15.87
CA HIS A 39 -4.15 5.13 15.01
C HIS A 39 -3.78 4.17 13.87
N PHE A 40 -4.62 3.16 13.63
CA PHE A 40 -4.38 2.13 12.63
C PHE A 40 -4.51 2.64 11.19
N GLU A 41 -3.57 2.21 10.37
CA GLU A 41 -3.62 2.30 8.92
C GLU A 41 -3.75 0.89 8.36
N LEU A 42 -4.66 0.71 7.39
CA LEU A 42 -4.83 -0.55 6.69
C LEU A 42 -4.37 -0.39 5.24
N TYR A 43 -3.31 -1.10 4.91
CA TYR A 43 -2.77 -1.29 3.58
C TYR A 43 -3.34 -2.55 2.95
N ARG A 44 -3.62 -2.51 1.65
CA ARG A 44 -4.07 -3.68 0.88
C ARG A 44 -3.33 -3.76 -0.44
N ILE A 45 -2.97 -4.98 -0.84
CA ILE A 45 -2.50 -5.29 -2.19
C ILE A 45 -3.57 -6.08 -2.93
N ILE A 46 -3.95 -5.60 -4.11
CA ILE A 46 -4.85 -6.27 -5.04
C ILE A 46 -4.08 -6.58 -6.31
N GLY A 47 -4.03 -7.83 -6.71
CA GLY A 47 -3.50 -8.25 -8.02
C GLY A 47 -4.59 -8.22 -9.07
N GLU A 48 -4.26 -7.76 -10.27
CA GLU A 48 -5.15 -7.83 -11.43
C GLU A 48 -4.65 -8.93 -12.38
N TYR A 49 -5.56 -9.85 -12.73
CA TYR A 49 -5.35 -10.87 -13.75
C TYR A 49 -6.55 -10.91 -14.68
N GLN A 50 -6.31 -10.67 -15.98
CA GLN A 50 -7.35 -10.64 -17.02
C GLN A 50 -8.55 -9.73 -16.68
N GLY A 51 -8.27 -8.56 -16.10
CA GLY A 51 -9.31 -7.59 -15.70
C GLY A 51 -10.03 -7.93 -14.39
N THR A 52 -9.73 -9.08 -13.76
CA THR A 52 -10.28 -9.44 -12.46
C THR A 52 -9.30 -9.10 -11.36
N GLY A 53 -9.79 -8.41 -10.32
CA GLY A 53 -9.01 -8.06 -9.14
C GLY A 53 -9.16 -9.11 -8.04
N PHE A 54 -8.04 -9.50 -7.44
CA PHE A 54 -8.00 -10.43 -6.31
C PHE A 54 -7.17 -9.81 -5.19
N ALA A 55 -7.68 -9.86 -3.95
CA ALA A 55 -6.88 -9.49 -2.81
C ALA A 55 -5.69 -10.45 -2.70
N LEU A 56 -4.48 -9.92 -2.53
CA LEU A 56 -3.27 -10.69 -2.30
C LEU A 56 -2.92 -10.67 -0.82
N ASP A 57 -2.93 -9.49 -0.20
CA ASP A 57 -2.52 -9.32 1.19
C ASP A 57 -3.07 -8.03 1.80
N TYR A 58 -3.06 -8.00 3.12
CA TYR A 58 -3.50 -6.90 3.96
C TYR A 58 -2.47 -6.68 5.06
N LEU A 59 -2.15 -5.42 5.32
CA LEU A 59 -1.24 -5.02 6.37
C LEU A 59 -1.93 -3.99 7.25
N ILE A 60 -2.18 -4.35 8.50
CA ILE A 60 -2.58 -3.42 9.56
C ILE A 60 -1.31 -2.92 10.22
N LEU A 61 -1.18 -1.60 10.30
CA LEU A 61 -0.05 -0.89 10.84
C LEU A 61 -0.53 0.10 11.90
N ASP A 62 0.00 0.00 13.11
CA ASP A 62 -0.13 1.02 14.15
C ASP A 62 1.27 1.44 14.57
N ILE A 63 1.56 2.73 14.46
CA ILE A 63 2.84 3.30 14.85
C ILE A 63 2.59 4.30 15.96
N ILE A 64 2.95 3.92 17.18
CA ILE A 64 2.84 4.74 18.38
C ILE A 64 4.22 5.34 18.68
N ARG A 65 4.32 6.66 18.55
CA ARG A 65 5.56 7.38 18.88
C ARG A 65 5.64 7.61 20.38
N ILE A 66 6.43 6.82 21.09
CA ILE A 66 6.80 7.08 22.48
C ILE A 66 8.17 7.76 22.46
N ASN A 67 8.30 8.93 23.09
CA ASN A 67 9.55 9.72 23.20
C ASN A 67 10.21 10.16 21.88
N GLY A 68 9.53 10.03 20.73
CA GLY A 68 10.01 10.51 19.43
C GLY A 68 10.96 9.57 18.70
N GLU A 69 11.38 8.47 19.34
CA GLU A 69 12.21 7.44 18.71
C GLU A 69 11.32 6.33 18.12
N LEU A 70 11.56 6.02 16.85
CA LEU A 70 10.97 4.87 16.17
C LEU A 70 12.10 3.94 15.80
N GLU A 71 12.00 2.67 16.19
CA GLU A 71 12.97 1.63 15.85
C GLU A 71 12.99 1.35 14.34
N LEU A 72 11.83 1.50 13.67
CA LEU A 72 11.68 1.41 12.21
C LEU A 72 10.76 2.52 11.70
N SER A 73 11.15 3.16 10.60
CA SER A 73 10.28 4.08 9.88
C SER A 73 9.17 3.35 9.14
N LYS A 74 8.03 4.03 8.95
CA LYS A 74 6.92 3.54 8.13
C LYS A 74 7.39 3.12 6.73
N SER A 75 8.32 3.85 6.12
CA SER A 75 8.88 3.54 4.80
C SER A 75 9.64 2.21 4.80
N GLU A 76 10.41 1.91 5.85
CA GLU A 76 11.15 0.65 5.98
C GLU A 76 10.21 -0.53 6.17
N ILE A 77 9.18 -0.38 7.00
CA ILE A 77 8.15 -1.40 7.22
C ILE A 77 7.43 -1.73 5.90
N LEU A 78 7.00 -0.70 5.16
CA LEU A 78 6.35 -0.89 3.85
C LEU A 78 7.31 -1.51 2.83
N THR A 79 8.59 -1.12 2.84
CA THR A 79 9.59 -1.72 1.95
C THR A 79 9.75 -3.21 2.25
N GLN A 80 9.90 -3.61 3.51
CA GLN A 80 10.00 -5.02 3.90
C GLN A 80 8.73 -5.81 3.56
N PHE A 81 7.56 -5.22 3.79
CA PHE A 81 6.28 -5.81 3.41
C PHE A 81 6.20 -6.11 1.91
N LEU A 82 6.61 -5.16 1.06
CA LEU A 82 6.60 -5.32 -0.40
C LEU A 82 7.70 -6.27 -0.89
N LEU A 83 8.89 -6.24 -0.28
CA LEU A 83 10.02 -7.14 -0.61
C LEU A 83 9.61 -8.61 -0.52
N LYS A 84 8.76 -8.98 0.45
CA LYS A 84 8.22 -10.33 0.58
C LYS A 84 7.58 -10.81 -0.73
N PHE A 85 6.81 -9.97 -1.42
CA PHE A 85 6.16 -10.35 -2.67
C PHE A 85 7.13 -10.45 -3.83
N GLN A 86 8.12 -9.56 -3.89
CA GLN A 86 9.19 -9.66 -4.88
C GLN A 86 9.94 -10.98 -4.75
N ILE A 87 10.30 -11.37 -3.52
CA ILE A 87 10.97 -12.64 -3.22
C ILE A 87 10.09 -13.83 -3.61
N LEU A 88 8.77 -13.74 -3.40
CA LEU A 88 7.79 -14.74 -3.82
C LEU A 88 7.53 -14.75 -5.35
N GLY A 89 8.20 -13.88 -6.12
CA GLY A 89 8.17 -13.88 -7.58
C GLY A 89 7.15 -12.92 -8.21
N LEU A 90 6.56 -12.01 -7.44
CA LEU A 90 5.72 -10.93 -7.98
C LEU A 90 6.60 -9.92 -8.73
N SER A 91 6.37 -9.79 -10.03
CA SER A 91 7.05 -8.83 -10.90
C SER A 91 6.02 -8.08 -11.75
N PRO A 92 5.37 -7.05 -11.16
CA PRO A 92 4.33 -6.29 -11.85
C PRO A 92 4.99 -5.36 -12.87
N ASP A 93 4.31 -5.10 -13.98
CA ASP A 93 4.73 -4.09 -14.96
C ASP A 93 4.17 -2.71 -14.58
N PHE A 94 2.96 -2.69 -14.02
CA PHE A 94 2.32 -1.47 -13.50
C PHE A 94 1.86 -1.64 -12.05
N ILE A 95 2.06 -0.57 -11.29
CA ILE A 95 1.69 -0.45 -9.88
C ILE A 95 0.84 0.80 -9.74
N PHE A 96 -0.40 0.63 -9.29
CA PHE A 96 -1.34 1.72 -9.06
C PHE A 96 -1.45 2.01 -7.57
N THR A 97 -1.31 3.27 -7.16
CA THR A 97 -1.42 3.67 -5.75
C THR A 97 -2.05 5.03 -5.61
N ASP A 98 -2.52 5.38 -4.41
CA ASP A 98 -2.85 6.77 -4.07
C ASP A 98 -1.60 7.67 -4.09
N LYS A 99 -1.77 8.96 -3.75
CA LYS A 99 -0.65 9.92 -3.68
C LYS A 99 0.01 9.91 -2.29
N ASP A 100 0.34 8.73 -1.76
CA ASP A 100 1.18 8.58 -0.56
C ASP A 100 2.66 8.46 -0.95
N PHE A 101 3.45 9.50 -0.65
CA PHE A 101 4.88 9.50 -0.95
C PHE A 101 5.67 8.43 -0.18
N THR A 102 5.25 8.07 1.03
CA THR A 102 5.93 7.02 1.82
C THR A 102 5.75 5.67 1.14
N LEU A 103 4.54 5.35 0.70
CA LEU A 103 4.26 4.13 -0.07
C LEU A 103 4.94 4.15 -1.45
N ILE A 104 4.90 5.26 -2.18
CA ILE A 104 5.58 5.40 -3.47
C ILE A 104 7.08 5.16 -3.35
N ASN A 105 7.72 5.69 -2.30
CA ASN A 105 9.16 5.48 -2.07
C ASN A 105 9.45 4.00 -1.75
N ALA A 106 8.63 3.36 -0.91
CA ALA A 106 8.75 1.94 -0.65
C ALA A 106 8.62 1.09 -1.93
N ILE A 107 7.64 1.42 -2.79
CA ILE A 107 7.46 0.76 -4.10
C ILE A 107 8.69 0.95 -4.97
N LYS A 108 9.26 2.16 -5.06
CA LYS A 108 10.48 2.43 -5.84
C LYS A 108 11.69 1.66 -5.33
N ASN A 109 11.81 1.49 -4.01
CA ASN A 109 12.89 0.71 -3.42
C ASN A 109 12.80 -0.77 -3.80
N VAL A 110 11.58 -1.34 -3.87
CA VAL A 110 11.38 -2.75 -4.24
C VAL A 110 11.42 -2.95 -5.75
N TRP A 111 10.72 -2.12 -6.52
CA TRP A 111 10.58 -2.24 -7.97
C TRP A 111 11.00 -0.94 -8.68
N PRO A 112 12.31 -0.61 -8.74
CA PRO A 112 12.81 0.69 -9.21
C PRO A 112 12.50 0.98 -10.69
N ASN A 113 12.39 -0.06 -11.52
CA ASN A 113 12.23 0.07 -12.97
C ASN A 113 10.79 -0.23 -13.44
N LYS A 114 9.79 -0.17 -12.55
CA LYS A 114 8.39 -0.48 -12.89
C LYS A 114 7.53 0.78 -12.96
N GLY A 115 6.46 0.71 -13.76
CA GLY A 115 5.57 1.84 -13.97
C GLY A 115 4.71 2.11 -12.74
N ILE A 116 5.00 3.18 -12.01
CA ILE A 116 4.17 3.64 -10.89
C ILE A 116 3.18 4.68 -11.41
N GLN A 117 1.89 4.43 -11.22
CA GLN A 117 0.82 5.32 -11.65
C GLN A 117 -0.12 5.64 -10.48
N LEU A 118 -0.70 6.85 -10.52
CA LEU A 118 -1.74 7.19 -9.56
C LEU A 118 -3.02 6.41 -9.89
N CYS A 119 -3.69 5.92 -8.84
CA CYS A 119 -4.97 5.26 -8.95
C CYS A 119 -5.98 6.21 -9.62
N LEU A 120 -6.61 5.72 -10.69
CA LEU A 120 -7.52 6.51 -11.51
C LEU A 120 -8.69 7.07 -10.69
N TRP A 121 -9.22 6.31 -9.73
CA TRP A 121 -10.30 6.76 -8.88
C TRP A 121 -9.87 7.96 -8.03
N HIS A 122 -8.71 7.87 -7.37
CA HIS A 122 -8.16 8.95 -6.57
C HIS A 122 -7.89 10.21 -7.41
N LEU A 123 -7.33 10.03 -8.60
CA LEU A 123 -7.08 11.13 -9.54
C LEU A 123 -8.40 11.82 -9.94
N LYS A 124 -9.41 11.05 -10.37
CA LYS A 124 -10.73 11.58 -10.74
C LYS A 124 -11.37 12.32 -9.56
N LYS A 125 -11.35 11.73 -8.37
CA LYS A 125 -11.90 12.33 -7.15
C LYS A 125 -11.23 13.67 -6.84
N ALA A 126 -9.90 13.74 -6.93
CA ALA A 126 -9.13 14.96 -6.69
C ALA A 126 -9.50 16.07 -7.69
N ILE A 127 -9.54 15.75 -8.99
CA ILE A 127 -9.92 16.70 -10.04
C ILE A 127 -11.34 17.21 -9.81
N LEU A 128 -12.31 16.31 -9.60
CA LEU A 128 -13.71 16.69 -9.41
C LEU A 128 -13.91 17.55 -8.14
N THR A 129 -13.18 17.25 -7.06
CA THR A 129 -13.22 18.06 -5.83
C THR A 129 -12.72 19.47 -6.10
N LYS A 130 -11.59 19.60 -6.81
CA LYS A 130 -11.01 20.90 -7.16
C LYS A 130 -11.92 21.72 -8.09
N MET A 131 -12.55 21.07 -9.06
CA MET A 131 -13.51 21.75 -9.94
C MET A 131 -14.74 22.26 -9.18
N LYS A 132 -15.21 21.52 -8.17
CA LYS A 132 -16.35 21.97 -7.33
C LYS A 132 -15.98 23.16 -6.44
N SER A 133 -14.80 23.17 -5.83
CA SER A 133 -14.38 24.30 -4.98
C SER A 133 -14.23 25.61 -5.76
N ASN A 134 -13.83 25.51 -7.04
CA ASN A 134 -13.65 26.70 -7.89
C ASN A 134 -14.97 27.31 -8.39
N LYS A 135 -16.12 26.64 -8.23
CA LYS A 135 -17.44 27.20 -8.59
C LYS A 135 -18.08 28.03 -7.47
N GLN A 136 -17.46 28.09 -6.29
CA GLN A 136 -17.95 28.81 -5.11
C GLN A 136 -17.17 30.12 -4.84
N GLN A 137 -16.36 30.56 -5.80
CA GLN A 137 -15.69 31.88 -5.84
C GLN A 137 -16.23 32.65 -7.03
#